data_AF-A0AAP0KUL6-F1
#
_entry.id   AF-A0AAP0KUL6-F1
#
_cell.length_a   1.000
_cell.length_b   1.000
_cell.length_c   1.000
_cell.angle_alpha   90.00
_cell.angle_beta   90.00
_cell.angle_gamma   90.00
#
_symmetry.space_group_name_H-M   'P 1'
#
loop_
_entity.id
_entity.type
_entity.pdbx_description
1 polymer ?
#
loop_
_entity_poly.entity_id
_entity_poly.type
_entity_poly.pdbx_seq_one_letter_code
_entity_poly.pdbx_strand_id
1 'polypeptide(L)'
;MQDRAKALIFLHHHLHEGLKSEYLTIKYSLTLWLSLKERYDHQKTVIFPKAQNDKLNLRLQDFKTVSEYTSTMFNITSRLRLCGENISDEAMMEKTFSTFHASNLLLQQQY
;
A
#
# COMPACT_ATOMS: atom_id res chain seq x y z
N MET A 1 -7.05 -16.32 31.46
CA MET A 1 -7.59 -17.14 30.34
C MET A 1 -8.64 -16.39 29.52
N GLN A 2 -9.53 -15.61 30.16
CA GLN A 2 -10.57 -14.83 29.49
C GLN A 2 -10.05 -13.88 28.41
N ASP A 3 -8.94 -13.18 28.64
CA ASP A 3 -8.40 -12.21 27.68
C ASP A 3 -7.84 -12.84 26.41
N ARG A 4 -7.30 -14.07 26.52
CA ARG A 4 -6.80 -14.83 25.36
C ARG A 4 -7.93 -15.24 24.43
N ALA A 5 -9.05 -15.70 24.99
CA ALA A 5 -10.24 -16.06 24.21
C ALA A 5 -10.88 -14.82 23.55
N LYS A 6 -10.98 -13.70 24.28
CA LYS A 6 -11.48 -12.42 23.73
C LYS A 6 -10.63 -11.95 22.54
N ALA A 7 -9.30 -12.00 22.67
CA ALA A 7 -8.39 -11.61 21.59
C ALA A 7 -8.56 -12.49 20.34
N LEU A 8 -8.75 -13.81 20.53
CA LEU A 8 -8.95 -14.73 19.42
C LEU A 8 -10.27 -14.45 18.68
N ILE A 9 -11.37 -14.27 19.41
CA ILE A 9 -12.67 -13.92 18.83
C ILE A 9 -12.59 -12.59 18.08
N PHE A 10 -11.93 -11.59 18.66
CA PHE A 10 -11.76 -10.28 18.04
C PHE A 10 -10.99 -10.38 16.71
N LEU A 11 -9.85 -11.08 16.71
CA LEU A 11 -9.07 -11.30 15.48
C LEU A 11 -9.90 -12.03 14.43
N HIS A 12 -10.55 -13.14 14.77
CA HIS A 12 -11.39 -13.86 13.83
C HIS A 12 -12.52 -13.00 13.28
N HIS A 13 -13.22 -12.22 14.11
CA HIS A 13 -14.34 -11.39 13.68
C HIS A 13 -13.95 -10.41 12.56
N HIS A 14 -12.77 -9.81 12.68
CA HIS A 14 -12.25 -8.81 11.74
C HIS A 14 -11.44 -9.40 10.58
N LEU A 15 -11.24 -10.72 10.53
CA LEU A 15 -10.62 -11.36 9.37
C LEU A 15 -11.58 -11.41 8.18
N HIS A 16 -11.02 -11.26 6.99
CA HIS A 16 -11.74 -11.55 5.75
C HIS A 16 -12.18 -13.02 5.71
N GLU A 17 -13.36 -13.32 5.15
CA GLU A 17 -13.93 -14.68 5.13
C GLU A 17 -12.98 -15.73 4.55
N GLY A 18 -12.25 -15.39 3.48
CA GLY A 18 -11.24 -16.29 2.90
C GLY A 18 -10.09 -16.63 3.85
N LEU A 19 -9.73 -15.73 4.77
CA LEU A 19 -8.72 -16.01 5.79
C LEU A 19 -9.31 -16.69 7.02
N LYS A 20 -10.58 -16.44 7.35
CA LYS A 20 -11.26 -17.10 8.46
C LYS A 20 -11.19 -18.61 8.30
N SER A 21 -11.57 -19.13 7.13
CA SER A 21 -11.59 -20.57 6.82
C SER A 21 -10.19 -21.21 6.97
N GLU A 22 -9.15 -20.55 6.50
CA GLU A 22 -7.76 -21.03 6.58
C GLU A 22 -7.24 -21.11 8.02
N TYR A 23 -7.74 -20.24 8.92
CA TYR A 23 -7.23 -20.12 10.28
C TYR A 23 -8.17 -20.65 11.37
N LEU A 24 -9.30 -21.29 11.03
CA LEU A 24 -10.32 -21.76 11.99
C LEU A 24 -9.76 -22.70 13.08
N THR A 25 -8.71 -23.45 12.79
CA THR A 25 -8.16 -24.46 13.70
C THR A 25 -7.18 -23.89 14.73
N ILE A 26 -6.78 -22.62 14.60
CA ILE A 26 -5.83 -21.98 15.52
C ILE A 26 -6.51 -21.66 16.85
N LYS A 27 -5.98 -22.24 17.93
CA LYS A 27 -6.53 -22.12 19.30
C LYS A 27 -5.96 -20.96 20.10
N TYR A 28 -4.92 -20.28 19.61
CA TYR A 28 -4.21 -19.24 20.33
C TYR A 28 -4.12 -17.95 19.52
N SER A 29 -4.56 -16.83 20.11
CA SER A 29 -4.56 -15.51 19.47
C SER A 29 -3.17 -15.05 19.04
N LEU A 30 -2.13 -15.35 19.83
CA LEU A 30 -0.75 -15.03 19.47
C LEU A 30 -0.29 -15.78 18.21
N THR A 31 -0.61 -17.08 18.11
CA THR A 31 -0.26 -17.89 16.94
C THR A 31 -0.99 -17.38 15.69
N LEU A 32 -2.27 -17.02 15.82
CA LEU A 32 -3.03 -16.41 14.74
C LEU A 32 -2.39 -15.09 14.27
N TRP A 33 -2.09 -14.21 15.22
CA TRP A 33 -1.45 -12.93 14.94
C TRP A 33 -0.09 -13.09 14.22
N LEU A 34 0.78 -13.97 14.72
CA LEU A 34 2.08 -14.23 14.10
C LEU A 34 1.94 -14.81 12.69
N SER A 35 0.99 -15.72 12.47
CA SER A 35 0.74 -16.31 11.15
C SER A 35 0.22 -15.27 10.15
N LEU A 36 -0.67 -14.38 10.60
CA LEU A 36 -1.16 -13.26 9.78
C LEU A 36 -0.04 -12.28 9.44
N LYS A 37 0.78 -11.94 10.44
CA LYS A 37 1.94 -11.07 10.27
C LYS A 37 2.91 -11.67 9.25
N GLU A 38 3.26 -12.95 9.37
CA GLU A 38 4.16 -13.65 8.44
C GLU A 38 3.61 -13.64 7.01
N ARG A 39 2.34 -14.00 6.81
CA ARG A 39 1.69 -13.93 5.50
C ARG A 39 1.77 -12.53 4.91
N TYR A 40 1.46 -11.52 5.72
CA TYR A 40 1.48 -10.13 5.27
C TYR A 40 2.88 -9.62 4.97
N ASP A 41 3.87 -10.00 5.78
CA ASP A 41 5.28 -9.73 5.52
C ASP A 41 5.74 -10.36 4.20
N HIS A 42 5.31 -11.59 3.92
CA HIS A 42 5.54 -12.23 2.62
C HIS A 42 4.86 -11.48 1.47
N GLN A 43 3.60 -11.04 1.62
CA GLN A 43 2.91 -10.25 0.59
C GLN A 43 3.65 -8.95 0.24
N LYS A 44 4.24 -8.26 1.23
CA LYS A 44 5.04 -7.06 0.99
C LYS A 44 6.21 -7.32 0.03
N THR A 45 6.81 -8.52 0.03
CA THR A 45 7.92 -8.86 -0.89
C THR A 45 7.53 -8.80 -2.36
N VAL A 46 6.25 -9.02 -2.69
CA VAL A 46 5.73 -8.93 -4.06
C VAL A 46 5.15 -7.54 -4.33
N ILE A 47 4.44 -6.97 -3.35
CA ILE A 47 3.80 -5.65 -3.49
C ILE A 47 4.85 -4.56 -3.70
N PHE A 48 5.95 -4.61 -2.96
CA PHE A 48 6.99 -3.59 -2.94
C PHE A 48 7.68 -3.39 -4.30
N PRO A 49 8.32 -4.41 -4.92
CA PRO A 49 8.99 -4.23 -6.21
C PRO A 49 8.00 -3.81 -7.30
N LYS A 50 6.77 -4.33 -7.27
CA LYS A 50 5.72 -3.90 -8.20
C LYS A 50 5.39 -2.42 -8.00
N ALA A 51 5.18 -1.97 -6.77
CA ALA A 51 4.85 -0.56 -6.51
C ALA A 51 6.00 0.38 -6.83
N GLN A 52 7.26 -0.03 -6.63
CA GLN A 52 8.43 0.74 -7.07
C GLN A 52 8.46 0.86 -8.59
N ASN A 53 8.26 -0.24 -9.32
CA ASN A 53 8.20 -0.23 -10.77
C ASN A 53 7.05 0.65 -11.28
N ASP A 54 5.86 0.54 -10.68
CA ASP A 54 4.70 1.36 -11.01
C ASP A 54 5.03 2.85 -10.79
N LYS A 55 5.70 3.21 -9.68
CA LYS A 55 6.15 4.60 -9.40
C LYS A 55 7.16 5.10 -10.44
N LEU A 56 8.15 4.28 -10.81
CA LEU A 56 9.17 4.67 -11.78
C LEU A 56 8.53 4.98 -13.15
N ASN A 57 7.62 4.12 -13.59
CA ASN A 57 6.96 4.21 -14.90
C ASN A 57 5.73 5.13 -14.93
N LEU A 58 5.31 5.70 -13.80
CA LEU A 58 4.18 6.63 -13.75
C LEU A 58 4.50 7.91 -14.53
N ARG A 59 3.66 8.27 -15.51
CA ARG A 59 3.74 9.52 -16.29
C ARG A 59 2.37 10.16 -16.45
N LEU A 60 2.29 11.49 -16.28
CA LEU A 60 1.02 12.22 -16.43
C LEU A 60 0.37 12.04 -17.81
N GLN A 61 1.17 11.98 -18.87
CA GLN A 61 0.69 11.85 -20.26
C GLN A 61 -0.02 10.52 -20.56
N ASP A 62 0.15 9.49 -19.71
CA ASP A 62 -0.50 8.18 -19.91
C ASP A 62 -1.97 8.19 -19.43
N PHE A 63 -2.45 9.30 -18.86
CA PHE A 63 -3.80 9.44 -18.30
C PHE A 63 -4.62 10.48 -19.06
N LYS A 64 -5.95 10.25 -19.12
CA LYS A 64 -6.87 11.18 -19.77
C LYS A 64 -7.18 12.38 -18.89
N THR A 65 -7.15 12.20 -17.57
CA THR A 65 -7.46 13.27 -16.61
C THR A 65 -6.45 13.32 -15.46
N VAL A 66 -6.31 14.51 -14.87
CA VAL A 66 -5.48 14.73 -13.67
C VAL A 66 -6.01 13.90 -12.49
N SER A 67 -7.32 13.69 -12.39
CA SER A 67 -7.93 12.89 -11.33
C SER A 67 -7.52 11.41 -11.41
N GLU A 68 -7.51 10.82 -12.62
CA GLU A 68 -7.04 9.43 -12.84
C GLU A 68 -5.57 9.26 -12.47
N TYR A 69 -4.72 10.19 -12.92
CA TYR A 69 -3.31 10.21 -12.56
C TYR A 69 -3.13 10.31 -11.04
N THR A 70 -3.82 11.25 -10.40
CA THR A 70 -3.72 11.52 -8.97
C THR A 70 -4.16 10.30 -8.15
N SER A 71 -5.28 9.68 -8.52
CA SER A 71 -5.78 8.44 -7.91
C SER A 71 -4.76 7.29 -8.03
N THR A 72 -4.16 7.13 -9.22
CA THR A 72 -3.14 6.11 -9.45
C THR A 72 -1.87 6.36 -8.64
N MET A 73 -1.42 7.62 -8.56
CA MET A 73 -0.30 8.01 -7.72
C MET A 73 -0.57 7.73 -6.24
N PHE A 74 -1.77 8.04 -5.72
CA PHE A 74 -2.16 7.72 -4.34
C PHE A 74 -2.21 6.21 -4.10
N ASN A 75 -2.68 5.42 -5.05
CA ASN A 75 -2.68 3.96 -4.95
C ASN A 75 -1.24 3.43 -4.83
N ILE A 76 -0.34 3.86 -5.71
CA ILE A 76 1.08 3.46 -5.70
C ILE A 76 1.74 3.87 -4.38
N THR A 77 1.56 5.13 -3.97
CA THR A 77 2.15 5.66 -2.73
C THR A 77 1.60 4.94 -1.50
N SER A 78 0.31 4.62 -1.44
CA SER A 78 -0.25 3.88 -0.30
C SER A 78 0.33 2.46 -0.20
N ARG A 79 0.53 1.78 -1.34
CA ARG A 79 1.21 0.46 -1.39
C ARG A 79 2.68 0.53 -0.96
N LEU A 80 3.39 1.61 -1.29
CA LEU A 80 4.77 1.82 -0.81
C LEU A 80 4.80 2.11 0.69
N ARG A 81 3.91 2.97 1.20
CA ARG A 81 3.74 3.22 2.65
C ARG A 81 3.40 1.94 3.42
N LEU A 82 2.54 1.10 2.84
CA LEU A 82 2.22 -0.23 3.34
C LEU A 82 3.46 -1.12 3.52
N CYS A 83 4.44 -0.96 2.62
CA CYS A 83 5.70 -1.71 2.64
C CYS A 83 6.78 -1.07 3.54
N GLY A 84 6.48 0.03 4.22
CA GLY A 84 7.40 0.72 5.14
C GLY A 84 8.10 1.95 4.56
N GLU A 85 7.76 2.38 3.34
CA GLU A 85 8.34 3.59 2.75
C GLU A 85 7.68 4.87 3.26
N ASN A 86 8.50 5.84 3.65
CA ASN A 86 8.02 7.16 4.06
C ASN A 86 7.99 8.10 2.85
N ILE A 87 6.90 8.06 2.09
CA ILE A 87 6.69 8.98 0.97
C ILE A 87 5.96 10.22 1.46
N SER A 88 6.64 11.37 1.44
CA SER A 88 6.06 12.68 1.75
C SER A 88 5.18 13.19 0.59
N ASP A 89 4.31 14.15 0.89
CA ASP A 89 3.49 14.80 -0.14
C ASP A 89 4.37 15.62 -1.10
N GLU A 90 5.47 16.22 -0.60
CA GLU A 90 6.50 16.87 -1.40
C GLU A 90 7.10 15.92 -2.45
N ALA A 91 7.49 14.71 -2.05
CA ALA A 91 8.02 13.71 -2.99
C ALA A 91 6.98 13.27 -4.04
N MET A 92 5.68 13.33 -3.71
CA MET A 92 4.61 13.09 -4.69
C MET A 92 4.46 14.26 -5.67
N MET A 93 4.60 15.49 -5.19
CA MET A 93 4.59 16.69 -6.03
C MET A 93 5.79 16.70 -6.96
N GLU A 94 7.01 16.50 -6.46
CA GLU A 94 8.24 16.37 -7.27
C GLU A 94 8.09 15.30 -8.34
N LYS A 95 7.56 14.11 -7.98
CA LYS A 95 7.31 13.05 -8.96
C LYS A 95 6.33 13.52 -10.03
N THR A 96 5.25 14.21 -9.66
CA THR A 96 4.28 14.75 -10.63
C THR A 96 4.93 15.76 -11.56
N PHE A 97 5.68 16.72 -11.01
CA PHE A 97 6.44 17.68 -11.77
C PHE A 97 7.38 17.00 -12.75
N SER A 98 8.15 15.99 -12.32
CA SER A 98 9.12 15.26 -13.16
C SER A 98 8.51 14.57 -14.39
N THR A 99 7.19 14.36 -14.39
CA THR A 99 6.48 13.72 -15.51
C THR A 99 5.86 14.71 -16.49
N PHE A 100 5.98 16.01 -16.25
CA PHE A 100 5.56 17.02 -17.21
C PHE A 100 6.44 16.99 -18.47
N HIS A 101 5.82 17.30 -19.60
CA HIS A 101 6.55 17.46 -20.86
C HIS A 101 7.57 18.60 -20.75
N ALA A 102 8.69 18.50 -21.47
CA ALA A 102 9.77 19.49 -21.44
C ALA A 102 9.30 20.92 -21.74
N SER A 103 8.27 21.07 -22.59
CA SER A 103 7.65 22.37 -22.91
C SER A 103 6.94 23.02 -21.72
N ASN A 104 6.58 22.25 -20.69
CA ASN A 104 5.84 22.69 -19.51
C ASN A 104 6.77 22.87 -18.30
N LEU A 105 8.09 22.70 -18.46
CA LEU A 105 9.09 22.87 -17.38
C LEU A 105 9.11 24.29 -16.80
N LEU A 106 8.66 25.31 -17.55
CA LEU A 106 8.53 26.67 -17.03
C LEU A 106 7.56 26.76 -15.84
N LEU A 107 6.54 25.90 -15.78
CA LEU A 107 5.61 25.85 -14.64
C LEU A 107 6.25 25.22 -13.40
N GLN A 108 7.29 24.38 -13.54
CA GLN A 108 8.02 23.84 -12.39
C GLN A 108 8.85 24.91 -11.68
N GLN A 109 9.29 25.97 -12.37
CA GLN A 109 10.07 27.06 -11.75
C GLN A 109 9.20 28.06 -10.96
N GLN A 110 7.88 27.89 -10.95
CA GLN A 110 6.93 28.81 -10.31
C GLN A 110 6.42 28.33 -8.94
N TYR A 111 6.79 27.11 -8.53
CA TYR A 111 6.47 26.51 -7.23
C TYR A 111 7.77 26.07 -6.56
#